data_AF-A0A1Q7QSQ5-F1
#
_entry.id   AF-A0A1Q7QSQ5-F1
#
_cell.length_a   1.000
_cell.length_b   1.000
_cell.length_c   1.000
_cell.angle_alpha   90.00
_cell.angle_beta   90.00
_cell.angle_gamma   90.00
#
_symmetry.space_group_name_H-M   'P 1'
#
loop_
_entity.id
_entity.type
_entity.pdbx_description
1 polymer ?
#
loop_
_entity_poly.entity_id
_entity_poly.type
_entity_poly.pdbx_seq_one_letter_code
_entity_poly.pdbx_strand_id
1 'polypeptide(L)' 'MWVEFKCPLCGKDLDDDKTMANFLVCGDSSHGLLRFFTGDGCYFTTNEQVAEELMKKGKRVHIVDPKEFLGNQTINLE' A
#
# COMPACT_ATOMS: atom_id res chain seq x y z
N MET A 1 11.74 -13.13 -15.17
CA MET A 1 12.17 -11.78 -14.77
C MET A 1 11.53 -11.52 -13.42
N TRP A 2 12.31 -11.43 -12.34
CA TRP A 2 11.79 -11.12 -11.01
C TRP A 2 11.56 -9.60 -10.95
N VAL A 3 10.34 -9.18 -10.67
CA VAL A 3 10.03 -7.76 -10.47
C VAL A 3 10.27 -7.47 -8.98
N GLU A 4 11.34 -6.73 -8.69
CA GLU A 4 11.57 -6.21 -7.34
C GLU A 4 10.68 -4.99 -7.12
N PHE A 5 9.72 -5.10 -6.20
CA PHE A 5 8.89 -3.98 -5.79
C PHE A 5 9.63 -3.18 -4.71
N LYS A 6 10.04 -1.96 -5.04
CA LYS A 6 10.72 -1.05 -4.11
C LYS A 6 9.78 0.05 -3.64
N CYS A 7 9.92 0.42 -2.37
CA CYS A 7 9.26 1.57 -1.80
C CYS A 7 9.70 2.85 -2.55
N PRO A 8 8.77 3.63 -3.11
CA PRO A 8 9.10 4.83 -3.88
C PRO A 8 9.61 6.01 -3.00
N LEU A 9 9.53 5.87 -1.67
CA LEU A 9 10.00 6.88 -0.72
C LEU A 9 11.44 6.61 -0.24
N CYS A 10 11.75 5.41 0.24
CA CYS A 10 13.09 5.07 0.75
C CYS A 10 13.93 4.16 -0.15
N GLY A 11 13.36 3.63 -1.25
CA GLY A 11 14.06 2.74 -2.18
C GLY A 11 14.35 1.33 -1.66
N LYS A 12 13.96 1.00 -0.42
CA LYS A 12 14.04 -0.36 0.15
C LYS A 12 13.00 -1.26 -0.48
N ASP A 13 13.21 -2.56 -0.43
CA ASP A 13 12.25 -3.54 -0.93
C ASP A 13 10.95 -3.52 -0.11
N LEU A 14 9.84 -3.86 -0.78
CA LEU A 14 8.55 -4.11 -0.14
C LEU A 14 8.43 -5.60 0.15
N ASP A 15 8.06 -5.93 1.39
CA ASP A 15 7.89 -7.31 1.85
C ASP A 15 6.43 -7.76 1.69
N ASP A 16 6.17 -9.06 1.59
CA ASP A 16 4.80 -9.58 1.61
C ASP A 16 4.07 -9.21 2.92
N ASP A 17 2.87 -8.65 2.80
CA ASP A 17 2.00 -8.44 3.96
C ASP A 17 1.41 -9.78 4.38
N LYS A 18 1.95 -10.36 5.45
CA LYS A 18 1.49 -11.64 6.03
C LYS A 18 0.05 -11.62 6.53
N THR A 19 -0.57 -10.43 6.61
CA THR A 19 -1.94 -10.24 7.11
C THR A 19 -2.96 -10.00 6.00
N MET A 20 -2.54 -9.73 4.76
CA MET A 20 -3.42 -9.43 3.64
C MET A 20 -2.88 -9.98 2.31
N ALA A 21 -3.68 -10.76 1.60
CA ALA A 21 -3.29 -11.30 0.30
C ALA A 21 -3.10 -10.18 -0.74
N ASN A 22 -2.10 -10.34 -1.63
CA ASN A 22 -1.77 -9.41 -2.73
C ASN A 22 -1.32 -8.01 -2.29
N PHE A 23 -0.94 -7.84 -1.02
CA PHE A 23 -0.32 -6.61 -0.54
C PHE A 23 1.15 -6.82 -0.23
N LEU A 24 1.96 -5.83 -0.61
CA LEU A 24 3.32 -5.66 -0.14
C LEU A 24 3.38 -4.48 0.82
N VAL A 25 4.28 -4.47 1.79
CA VAL A 25 4.37 -3.46 2.85
C VAL A 25 5.80 -2.91 2.97
N CYS A 26 5.90 -1.61 3.23
CA CYS A 26 7.18 -0.98 3.56
C CYS A 26 7.48 -1.19 5.06
N GLY A 27 8.61 -1.80 5.40
CA GLY A 27 9.04 -2.00 6.80
C GLY A 27 9.61 -0.76 7.49
N ASP A 28 9.57 0.41 6.86
CA ASP A 28 10.12 1.65 7.41
C ASP A 28 9.04 2.40 8.20
N SER A 29 9.19 2.45 9.52
CA SER A 29 8.20 3.05 10.42
C SER A 29 7.98 4.55 10.18
N SER A 30 8.95 5.25 9.57
CA SER A 30 8.80 6.66 9.21
C SER A 30 7.73 6.90 8.13
N HIS A 31 7.39 5.89 7.34
CA HIS A 31 6.33 5.96 6.34
C HIS A 31 4.96 5.53 6.88
N GLY A 32 4.89 5.17 8.17
CA GLY A 32 3.70 4.56 8.74
C GLY A 32 3.30 3.27 8.02
N LEU A 33 2.00 3.01 7.94
CA LEU A 33 1.46 1.84 7.27
C LEU A 33 1.34 2.08 5.76
N LEU A 34 2.44 1.88 5.02
CA LEU A 34 2.45 1.99 3.56
C LEU A 34 2.35 0.62 2.92
N ARG A 35 1.24 0.36 2.24
CA ARG A 35 0.99 -0.87 1.49
C ARG A 35 0.89 -0.62 0.00
N PHE A 36 1.28 -1.61 -0.80
CA PHE A 36 1.15 -1.63 -2.25
C PHE A 36 0.30 -2.83 -2.66
N PHE A 37 -0.80 -2.59 -3.36
CA PHE A 37 -1.65 -3.65 -3.88
C PHE A 37 -1.16 -4.11 -5.25
N THR A 38 -0.77 -5.38 -5.36
CA THR A 38 -0.20 -5.93 -6.60
C THR A 38 -1.26 -6.16 -7.69
N GLY A 39 -2.54 -6.21 -7.31
CA GLY A 39 -3.64 -6.46 -8.24
C GLY A 39 -3.93 -5.30 -9.19
N ASP A 40 -3.82 -4.06 -8.71
CA ASP A 40 -4.09 -2.86 -9.52
C ASP A 40 -2.94 -1.87 -9.58
N GLY A 41 -1.90 -2.00 -8.73
CA GLY A 41 -0.75 -1.11 -8.65
C GLY A 41 -0.98 0.18 -7.87
N CYS A 42 -1.94 0.23 -6.94
CA CYS A 42 -2.21 1.35 -6.05
C CYS A 42 -1.49 1.23 -4.70
N TYR A 43 -1.17 2.37 -4.10
CA TYR A 43 -0.64 2.46 -2.75
C TYR A 43 -1.76 2.81 -1.76
N PHE A 44 -1.66 2.27 -0.56
CA PHE A 44 -2.58 2.55 0.54
C PHE A 44 -1.79 3.02 1.74
N THR A 45 -2.23 4.11 2.36
CA THR A 45 -1.61 4.66 3.56
C THR A 45 -2.64 5.41 4.38
N THR A 46 -2.46 5.46 5.69
CA THR A 46 -3.23 6.35 6.59
C THR A 46 -2.50 7.66 6.88
N ASN A 47 -1.30 7.85 6.31
CA ASN A 47 -0.48 9.04 6.49
C ASN A 47 -0.62 9.98 5.28
N GLU A 48 -1.26 11.14 5.48
CA GLU A 48 -1.52 12.14 4.44
C GLU A 48 -0.23 12.69 3.81
N GLN A 49 0.82 12.93 4.61
CA GLN A 49 2.09 13.44 4.10
C GLN A 49 2.76 12.44 3.16
N VAL A 50 2.76 11.15 3.53
CA VAL A 50 3.23 10.05 2.69
C VAL A 50 2.40 9.97 1.40
N ALA A 51 1.09 10.15 1.49
CA ALA A 51 0.22 10.16 0.32
C ALA A 51 0.57 11.29 -0.66
N GLU A 52 0.79 12.51 -0.15
CA GLU A 52 1.22 13.64 -0.97
C GLU A 52 2.55 13.38 -1.69
N GLU A 53 3.54 12.82 -0.99
CA GLU A 53 4.84 12.50 -1.59
C GLU A 53 4.73 11.45 -2.70
N LEU A 54 3.89 10.44 -2.50
CA LEU A 54 3.59 9.41 -3.49
C LEU A 54 2.87 10.00 -4.71
N MET A 55 1.90 10.88 -4.49
CA MET A 55 1.19 11.58 -5.57
C MET A 55 2.13 12.47 -6.39
N LYS A 56 3.05 13.21 -5.73
CA LYS A 56 4.11 14.01 -6.40
C LYS A 56 5.02 13.14 -7.28
N LYS A 57 5.18 11.86 -6.95
CA LYS A 57 5.93 10.86 -7.74
C LYS A 57 5.08 10.12 -8.78
N GLY A 58 3.84 10.58 -9.03
CA GLY A 58 2.92 10.01 -10.02
C GLY A 58 2.34 8.65 -9.64
N LYS A 59 2.31 8.31 -8.34
CA LYS A 59 1.70 7.06 -7.86
C LYS A 59 0.21 7.25 -7.60
N ARG A 60 -0.58 6.20 -7.83
CA ARG A 60 -1.99 6.14 -7.41
C ARG A 60 -2.04 5.78 -5.93
N VAL A 61 -2.77 6.58 -5.14
CA VAL A 61 -2.78 6.45 -3.68
C VAL A 61 -4.20 6.54 -3.16
N HIS A 62 -4.53 5.69 -2.19
CA HIS A 62 -5.73 5.76 -1.37
C HIS A 62 -5.33 6.08 0.07
N ILE A 63 -5.91 7.13 0.64
CA ILE A 63 -5.68 7.52 2.04
C ILE A 63 -6.68 6.79 2.94
N VAL A 64 -6.50 5.48 3.10
CA VAL A 64 -7.37 4.58 3.87
C VAL A 64 -6.60 3.34 4.32
N ASP A 65 -6.96 2.73 5.45
CA ASP A 65 -6.48 1.38 5.76
C ASP A 65 -7.22 0.37 4.87
N PRO A 66 -6.52 -0.39 4.01
CA PRO A 66 -7.16 -1.38 3.15
C PRO A 66 -7.90 -2.46 3.96
N LYS A 67 -7.56 -2.70 5.24
CA LYS A 67 -8.34 -3.59 6.11
C LYS A 67 -9.75 -3.09 6.38
N GLU A 68 -9.89 -1.79 6.62
CA GLU A 68 -11.19 -1.16 6.85
C GLU A 68 -12.00 -1.10 5.55
N PHE A 69 -11.32 -0.83 4.43
CA PHE A 69 -11.97 -0.77 3.12
C PHE A 69 -12.46 -2.14 2.62
N LEU A 70 -11.60 -3.17 2.67
CA LEU A 70 -11.93 -4.50 2.18
C LEU A 70 -12.79 -5.30 3.18
N GLY A 71 -12.62 -5.08 4.48
CA GLY A 71 -13.47 -5.70 5.51
C GLY A 71 -14.95 -5.34 5.34
N ASN A 72 -15.24 -4.13 4.87
CA ASN A 72 -16.61 -3.68 4.58
C ASN A 72 -17.20 -4.23 3.27
N GLN A 73 -16.39 -4.75 2.33
CA GLN A 73 -16.90 -5.33 1.09
C GLN A 73 -17.45 -6.75 1.28
N THR A 74 -16.98 -7.47 2.30
CA THR A 74 -17.47 -8.82 2.65
C THR A 74 -18.91 -8.87 3.16
N ILE A 75 -19.57 -7.73 3.38
CA ILE A 75 -20.94 -7.65 3.95
C ILE A 75 -22.02 -7.46 2.87
N ASN A 76 -21.66 -7.23 1.60
CA ASN A 76 -22.63 -6.96 0.52
C ASN A 76 -22.38 -7.84 -0.73
N LEU A 77 -22.13 -9.12 -0.52
CA LEU A 77 -22.25 -10.14 -1.55
C LEU A 77 -23.24 -11.19 -1.05
N GLU A 78 -24.51 -10.80 -0.96
CA GLU A 78 -25.66 -11.71 -1.00
C GLU A 78 -26.32 -11.64 -2.37
#